data_AF-A0A9E1K9G0-F1
#
_entry.id   AF-A0A9E1K9G0-F1
#
_cell.length_a   1.000
_cell.length_b   1.000
_cell.length_c   1.000
_cell.angle_alpha   90.00
_cell.angle_beta   90.00
_cell.angle_gamma   90.00
#
_symmetry.space_group_name_H-M   'P 1'
#
loop_
_entity.id
_entity.type
_entity.pdbx_description
1 polymer ?
#
loop_
_entity_poly.entity_id
_entity_poly.type
_entity_poly.pdbx_seq_one_letter_code
_entity_poly.pdbx_strand_id
1 'polypeptide(L)'
;TVYLEVDEAEGIIKDISFTGSGCAISKASTSLMTQFLKGKKIDESRLIFDEFHKMVLGEFDPEKQEHHLGKLTLFKGIREYPSRTKCASLAWHTMVGALDKKAEDISTE
;
A
#
# COMPACT_ATOMS: atom_id res chain seq x y z
N THR A 1 11.73 -7.04 0.46
CA THR A 1 12.37 -5.71 0.54
C THR A 1 11.62 -4.70 -0.31
N VAL A 2 11.24 -3.57 0.28
CA VAL A 2 10.67 -2.41 -0.43
C VAL A 2 11.77 -1.37 -0.57
N TYR A 3 11.94 -0.83 -1.78
CA TYR A 3 12.81 0.31 -2.08
C TYR A 3 11.93 1.54 -2.27
N LEU A 4 12.25 2.61 -1.56
CA LEU A 4 11.48 3.85 -1.57
C LEU A 4 12.45 5.01 -1.77
N GLU A 5 12.20 5.80 -2.81
CA GLU A 5 12.90 7.05 -3.07
C GLU A 5 11.93 8.21 -2.83
N VAL A 6 12.27 9.08 -1.89
CA VAL A 6 11.45 10.23 -1.51
C VAL A 6 12.24 11.51 -1.74
N ASP A 7 11.61 12.50 -2.36
CA ASP A 7 12.08 13.87 -2.35
C ASP A 7 11.87 14.48 -0.96
N GLU A 8 12.95 14.77 -0.26
CA GLU A 8 12.88 15.30 1.10
C GLU A 8 12.44 16.77 1.16
N ALA A 9 12.68 17.54 0.09
CA ALA A 9 12.29 18.94 0.05
C ALA A 9 10.76 19.08 -0.08
N GLU A 10 10.12 18.22 -0.86
CA GLU A 10 8.67 18.29 -1.12
C GLU A 10 7.84 17.22 -0.38
N GLY A 11 8.49 16.19 0.18
CA GLY A 11 7.81 15.06 0.81
C GLY A 11 7.06 14.18 -0.19
N ILE A 12 7.60 14.05 -1.41
CA ILE A 12 6.98 13.33 -2.54
C ILE A 12 7.72 12.03 -2.80
N ILE A 13 6.99 10.93 -3.04
CA ILE A 13 7.56 9.65 -3.46
C ILE A 13 7.97 9.75 -4.93
N LYS A 14 9.28 9.80 -5.22
CA LYS A 14 9.79 9.82 -6.60
C LYS A 14 9.72 8.45 -7.24
N ASP A 15 10.14 7.44 -6.51
CA ASP A 15 10.11 6.06 -6.97
C ASP A 15 9.81 5.11 -5.83
N ILE A 16 9.13 4.02 -6.16
CA ILE A 16 8.85 2.95 -5.22
C ILE A 16 8.91 1.62 -5.99
N SER A 17 9.73 0.72 -5.48
CA SER A 17 10.02 -0.56 -6.08
C SER A 17 9.98 -1.64 -5.01
N PHE A 18 9.70 -2.88 -5.37
CA PHE A 18 9.68 -3.99 -4.42
C PHE A 18 10.36 -5.21 -5.01
N THR A 19 11.18 -5.86 -4.20
CA THR A 19 11.73 -7.18 -4.49
C THR A 19 11.36 -8.14 -3.36
N GLY A 20 10.78 -9.28 -3.70
CA GLY A 20 10.38 -10.25 -2.70
C GLY A 20 9.61 -11.42 -3.27
N SER A 21 9.67 -12.54 -2.57
CA SER A 21 8.94 -13.75 -2.88
C SER A 21 7.65 -13.81 -2.07
N GLY A 22 6.52 -13.57 -2.72
CA GLY A 22 5.18 -13.68 -2.13
C GLY A 22 4.21 -14.41 -3.04
N CYS A 23 3.04 -14.77 -2.51
CA CYS A 23 1.95 -15.35 -3.31
C CYS A 23 1.48 -14.36 -4.41
N ALA A 24 0.83 -14.85 -5.46
CA ALA A 24 0.41 -14.02 -6.61
C ALA A 24 -0.41 -12.78 -6.20
N ILE A 25 -1.27 -12.91 -5.17
CA ILE A 25 -2.07 -11.82 -4.62
C ILE A 25 -1.18 -10.75 -3.95
N SER A 26 -0.16 -11.17 -3.21
CA SER A 26 0.79 -10.25 -2.59
C SER A 26 1.55 -9.47 -3.67
N LYS A 27 2.05 -10.14 -4.72
CA LYS A 27 2.71 -9.44 -5.84
C LYS A 27 1.78 -8.48 -6.57
N ALA A 28 0.53 -8.87 -6.82
CA ALA A 28 -0.46 -8.01 -7.46
C ALA A 28 -0.80 -6.78 -6.60
N SER A 29 -1.00 -6.96 -5.29
CA SER A 29 -1.22 -5.88 -4.32
C SER A 29 -0.04 -4.91 -4.31
N THR A 30 1.18 -5.43 -4.17
CA THR A 30 2.39 -4.59 -4.15
C THR A 30 2.61 -3.86 -5.47
N SER A 31 2.40 -4.51 -6.62
CA SER A 31 2.58 -3.89 -7.94
C SER A 31 1.57 -2.76 -8.21
N LEU A 32 0.33 -2.92 -7.75
CA LEU A 32 -0.66 -1.86 -7.85
C LEU A 32 -0.39 -0.74 -6.85
N MET A 33 0.04 -1.08 -5.63
CA MET A 33 0.47 -0.13 -4.61
C MET A 33 1.62 0.76 -5.11
N THR A 34 2.68 0.17 -5.67
CA THR A 34 3.84 0.94 -6.16
C THR A 34 3.45 1.92 -7.27
N GLN A 35 2.64 1.47 -8.23
CA GLN A 35 2.14 2.34 -9.29
C GLN A 35 1.24 3.46 -8.77
N PHE A 36 0.47 3.20 -7.73
CA PHE A 36 -0.50 4.16 -7.20
C PHE A 36 0.15 5.25 -6.34
N LEU A 37 1.21 4.90 -5.62
CA LEU A 37 1.90 5.81 -4.70
C LEU A 37 3.02 6.62 -5.36
N LYS A 38 3.53 6.16 -6.51
CA LYS A 38 4.56 6.89 -7.26
C LYS A 38 4.05 8.27 -7.67
N GLY A 39 4.81 9.31 -7.31
CA GLY A 39 4.48 10.72 -7.56
C GLY A 39 3.51 11.34 -6.55
N LYS A 40 3.06 10.60 -5.53
CA LYS A 40 2.19 11.13 -4.46
C LYS A 40 2.99 11.61 -3.25
N LYS A 41 2.38 12.49 -2.46
CA LYS A 41 2.91 12.90 -1.16
C LYS A 41 2.83 11.77 -0.14
N ILE A 42 3.73 11.79 0.84
CA ILE A 42 3.70 10.82 1.96
C ILE A 42 2.35 10.87 2.69
N ASP A 43 1.82 12.07 2.94
CA ASP A 43 0.51 12.25 3.58
C ASP A 43 -0.63 11.60 2.79
N GLU A 44 -0.68 11.82 1.47
CA GLU A 44 -1.67 11.15 0.61
C GLU A 44 -1.53 9.63 0.67
N SER A 45 -0.30 9.14 0.67
CA SER A 45 0.00 7.71 0.73
C SER A 45 -0.53 7.07 2.02
N ARG A 46 -0.45 7.79 3.15
CA ARG A 46 -1.03 7.36 4.43
C ARG A 46 -2.55 7.33 4.40
N LEU A 47 -3.19 8.34 3.80
CA LEU A 47 -4.64 8.37 3.64
C LEU A 47 -5.14 7.18 2.82
N ILE A 48 -4.50 6.92 1.67
CA ILE A 48 -4.83 5.79 0.80
C ILE A 48 -4.66 4.46 1.54
N PHE A 49 -3.59 4.31 2.33
CA PHE A 49 -3.39 3.12 3.14
C PHE A 49 -4.50 2.92 4.17
N ASP A 50 -4.88 3.97 4.90
CA ASP A 50 -5.94 3.90 5.91
C ASP A 50 -7.28 3.50 5.29
N GLU A 51 -7.64 4.14 4.17
CA GLU A 51 -8.84 3.80 3.39
C GLU A 51 -8.79 2.34 2.90
N PHE A 52 -7.63 1.88 2.42
CA PHE A 52 -7.46 0.53 1.89
C PHE A 52 -7.58 -0.50 3.02
N HIS A 53 -6.96 -0.22 4.15
CA HIS A 53 -6.98 -1.06 5.34
C HIS A 53 -8.41 -1.21 5.86
N LYS A 54 -9.13 -0.10 6.03
CA LYS A 54 -10.54 -0.13 6.42
C LYS A 54 -11.41 -0.87 5.39
N MET A 55 -11.11 -0.74 4.10
CA MET A 55 -11.85 -1.44 3.04
C MET A 55 -11.68 -2.95 3.14
N VAL A 56 -10.45 -3.43 3.32
CA VAL A 56 -10.19 -4.87 3.44
C VAL A 56 -10.66 -5.46 4.77
N LEU A 57 -10.80 -4.63 5.81
CA LEU A 57 -11.45 -4.98 7.08
C LEU A 57 -12.99 -4.95 7.01
N GLY A 58 -13.56 -4.35 5.95
CA GLY A 58 -15.01 -4.19 5.79
C GLY A 58 -15.60 -3.00 6.56
N GLU A 59 -14.76 -2.13 7.12
CA GLU A 59 -15.15 -0.91 7.83
C GLU A 59 -15.35 0.28 6.87
N PHE A 60 -14.82 0.18 5.65
CA PHE A 60 -14.97 1.19 4.60
C PHE A 60 -15.58 0.58 3.34
N ASP A 61 -16.53 1.30 2.73
CA ASP A 61 -17.17 0.85 1.49
C ASP A 61 -16.97 1.91 0.39
N PRO A 62 -16.08 1.66 -0.59
CA PRO A 62 -15.74 2.64 -1.62
C PRO A 62 -16.91 2.98 -2.56
N GLU A 63 -17.98 2.18 -2.57
CA GLU A 63 -19.17 2.48 -3.37
C GLU A 63 -20.09 3.52 -2.70
N LYS A 64 -19.90 3.78 -1.40
CA LYS A 64 -20.77 4.66 -0.60
C LYS A 64 -20.06 5.91 -0.11
N GLN A 65 -18.75 5.96 -0.22
CA GLN A 65 -17.91 7.01 0.33
C GLN A 65 -16.91 7.46 -0.73
N GLU A 66 -16.66 8.77 -0.83
CA GLU A 66 -15.55 9.28 -1.63
C GLU A 66 -14.24 8.74 -1.07
N HIS A 67 -13.34 8.35 -1.97
CA HIS A 67 -12.10 7.69 -1.61
C HIS A 67 -10.97 8.02 -2.57
N HIS A 68 -9.74 7.88 -2.10
CA HIS A 68 -8.55 8.06 -2.91
C HIS A 68 -8.01 6.73 -3.43
N LEU A 69 -8.74 5.62 -3.23
CA LEU A 69 -8.30 4.27 -3.59
C LEU A 69 -8.15 3.99 -5.09
N GLY A 70 -8.87 4.71 -5.96
CA GLY A 70 -8.80 4.51 -7.41
C GLY A 70 -8.93 3.03 -7.82
N LYS A 71 -7.89 2.48 -8.46
CA LYS A 71 -7.84 1.07 -8.90
C LYS A 71 -7.76 0.05 -7.75
N LEU A 72 -7.44 0.49 -6.54
CA LEU A 72 -7.35 -0.39 -5.37
C LEU A 72 -8.71 -0.91 -4.93
N THR A 73 -9.80 -0.26 -5.34
CA THR A 73 -11.18 -0.73 -5.12
C THR A 73 -11.43 -2.15 -5.65
N LEU A 74 -10.66 -2.62 -6.63
CA LEU A 74 -10.68 -4.01 -7.10
C LEU A 74 -10.37 -5.02 -5.99
N PHE A 75 -9.59 -4.62 -4.97
CA PHE A 75 -9.28 -5.45 -3.81
C PHE A 75 -10.42 -5.54 -2.80
N LYS A 76 -11.55 -4.83 -2.99
CA LYS A 76 -12.75 -4.96 -2.14
C LYS A 76 -13.18 -6.43 -2.01
N GLY A 77 -13.08 -7.22 -3.08
CA GLY A 77 -13.42 -8.64 -3.04
C GLY A 77 -12.54 -9.49 -2.12
N ILE A 78 -11.34 -9.01 -1.76
CA ILE A 78 -10.47 -9.72 -0.80
C ILE A 78 -11.09 -9.75 0.61
N ARG A 79 -11.99 -8.83 0.96
CA ARG A 79 -12.69 -8.86 2.26
C ARG A 79 -13.45 -10.17 2.48
N GLU A 80 -13.89 -10.82 1.41
CA GLU A 80 -14.58 -12.12 1.46
C GLU A 80 -13.61 -13.29 1.71
N TYR A 81 -12.31 -13.04 1.63
CA TYR A 81 -11.23 -14.02 1.81
C TYR A 81 -10.27 -13.59 2.93
N PRO A 82 -10.66 -13.72 4.22
CA PRO A 82 -9.85 -13.26 5.36
C PRO A 82 -8.44 -13.88 5.41
N SER A 83 -8.29 -15.12 4.93
CA SER A 83 -7.00 -15.79 4.80
C SER A 83 -6.05 -15.13 3.78
N ARG A 84 -6.60 -14.35 2.83
CA ARG A 84 -5.87 -13.59 1.80
C ARG A 84 -5.68 -12.11 2.16
N THR A 85 -6.50 -11.57 3.07
CA THR A 85 -6.39 -10.19 3.57
C THR A 85 -5.00 -9.90 4.12
N LYS A 86 -4.44 -10.81 4.94
CA LYS A 86 -3.08 -10.67 5.49
C LYS A 86 -2.00 -10.58 4.41
N CYS A 87 -2.13 -11.35 3.33
CA CYS A 87 -1.17 -11.31 2.22
C CYS A 87 -1.28 -10.00 1.41
N ALA A 88 -2.47 -9.42 1.33
CA ALA A 88 -2.71 -8.16 0.62
C ALA A 88 -2.25 -6.95 1.45
N SER A 89 -2.45 -6.97 2.78
CA SER A 89 -2.11 -5.85 3.67
C SER A 89 -0.63 -5.82 4.07
N LEU A 90 0.08 -6.95 4.08
CA LEU A 90 1.48 -7.01 4.54
C LEU A 90 2.38 -6.03 3.80
N ALA A 91 2.30 -5.97 2.47
CA ALA A 91 3.12 -5.08 1.64
C ALA A 91 2.89 -3.60 1.96
N TRP A 92 1.64 -3.26 2.29
CA TRP A 92 1.26 -1.90 2.67
C TRP A 92 1.79 -1.53 4.05
N HIS A 93 1.76 -2.45 5.01
CA HIS A 93 2.35 -2.24 6.33
C HIS A 93 3.86 -2.02 6.23
N THR A 94 4.56 -2.81 5.41
CA THR A 94 5.99 -2.61 5.14
C THR A 94 6.25 -1.24 4.52
N MET A 95 5.42 -0.81 3.57
CA MET A 95 5.54 0.49 2.91
C MET A 95 5.30 1.66 3.87
N VAL A 96 4.26 1.59 4.72
CA VAL A 96 4.04 2.61 5.76
C VAL A 96 5.18 2.62 6.77
N GLY A 97 5.69 1.46 7.17
CA GLY A 97 6.90 1.36 7.97
C GLY A 97 8.10 2.05 7.31
N ALA A 98 8.26 1.92 6.00
CA ALA A 98 9.32 2.59 5.23
C ALA A 98 9.13 4.10 5.15
N LEU A 99 7.89 4.56 5.06
CA LEU A 99 7.54 5.99 5.09
C LEU A 99 7.72 6.61 6.49
N ASP A 100 7.47 5.85 7.56
CA ASP A 100 7.59 6.29 8.95
C ASP A 100 9.05 6.29 9.41
N LYS A 101 9.83 5.28 9.00
CA LYS A 101 11.25 5.10 9.31
C LYS A 101 12.18 5.53 8.17
N LYS A 102 11.97 6.70 7.55
CA LYS A 102 12.89 7.22 6.51
C LYS A 102 14.37 6.92 6.88
N ALA A 103 15.00 6.02 6.11
CA ALA A 103 16.43 5.67 6.09
C ALA A 103 16.98 4.57 7.01
N GLU A 104 16.39 3.37 7.09
CA GLU A 104 17.16 2.16 7.41
C GLU A 104 16.45 0.89 6.88
N ASP A 105 17.20 0.06 6.15
CA ASP A 105 16.79 -1.17 5.44
C ASP A 105 15.64 -1.95 6.11
N ILE A 106 14.44 -1.92 5.51
CA ILE A 106 13.33 -2.78 5.95
C ILE A 106 13.37 -4.08 5.14
N SER A 107 14.27 -4.96 5.55
CA SER A 107 14.19 -6.38 5.23
C SER A 107 13.17 -7.04 6.16
N THR A 108 12.01 -7.39 5.61
CA THR A 108 11.07 -8.30 6.28
C THR A 108 11.34 -9.70 5.71
N GLU A 109 11.99 -10.54 6.52
CA GLU A 109 12.17 -11.99 6.28
C GLU A 109 10.89 -12.78 6.59
#